data_AF-A0A963TU78-F1
#
_entry.id   AF-A0A963TU78-F1
#
_cell.length_a   1.000
_cell.length_b   1.000
_cell.length_c   1.000
_cell.angle_alpha   90.00
_cell.angle_beta   90.00
_cell.angle_gamma   90.00
#
_symmetry.space_group_name_H-M   'P 1'
#
loop_
_entity.id
_entity.type
_entity.pdbx_description
1 polymer ?
#
loop_
_entity_poly.entity_id
_entity_poly.type
_entity_poly.pdbx_seq_one_letter_code
_entity_poly.pdbx_strand_id
1 'polypeptide(L)' 'MNDKPDPESTRSKPDEVRVSSAKCVRCGQPVQARYRPFCSQRCADADLGAWFKGNYRIAAHEEPDPGELSTGEPPENQS' A
#
# COMPACT_ATOMS: atom_id res chain seq x y z
N MET A 1 10.11 -1.83 -45.85
CA MET A 1 10.61 -2.69 -44.76
C MET A 1 11.17 -1.77 -43.69
N ASN A 2 10.35 -1.42 -42.71
CA ASN A 2 10.77 -0.80 -41.45
C ASN A 2 9.66 -1.11 -40.46
N ASP A 3 9.83 -2.22 -39.74
CA ASP A 3 8.94 -2.62 -38.65
C ASP A 3 9.06 -1.60 -37.52
N LYS A 4 7.91 -1.04 -37.16
CA LYS A 4 7.74 -0.12 -36.04
C LYS A 4 7.79 -0.96 -34.75
N PRO A 5 8.71 -0.72 -33.81
CA PRO A 5 8.77 -1.50 -32.59
C PRO A 5 7.51 -1.31 -31.74
N ASP A 6 6.99 -2.42 -31.21
CA ASP A 6 5.80 -2.45 -30.35
C ASP A 6 5.96 -1.58 -29.09
N PRO A 7 4.93 -0.81 -28.69
CA PRO A 7 4.97 0.08 -27.53
C PRO A 7 4.90 -0.63 -26.16
N GLU A 8 4.82 -1.97 -26.12
CA GLU A 8 4.64 -2.73 -24.87
C GLU A 8 5.94 -3.36 -24.31
N SER A 9 7.10 -3.10 -24.94
CA SER A 9 8.38 -3.71 -24.55
C SER A 9 9.18 -2.92 -23.49
N THR A 10 8.51 -2.31 -22.52
CA THR A 10 9.17 -1.67 -21.37
C THR A 10 8.48 -1.98 -20.04
N ARG A 11 7.81 -3.13 -19.95
CA ARG A 11 7.29 -3.60 -18.67
C ARG A 11 8.43 -4.10 -17.79
N SER A 12 9.05 -3.18 -17.05
CA SER A 12 10.03 -3.46 -16.00
C SER A 12 9.51 -4.59 -15.11
N LYS A 13 10.29 -5.66 -14.99
CA LYS A 13 10.01 -6.77 -14.07
C LYS A 13 9.79 -6.20 -12.67
N PRO A 14 8.71 -6.57 -11.94
CA PRO A 14 8.56 -6.11 -10.57
C PRO A 14 9.74 -6.64 -9.77
N ASP A 15 10.36 -5.73 -9.04
CA ASP A 15 11.56 -5.92 -8.24
C ASP A 15 11.44 -7.21 -7.40
N GLU A 16 12.18 -8.24 -7.80
CA GLU A 16 12.28 -9.49 -7.03
C GLU A 16 13.14 -9.17 -5.80
N VAL A 17 12.51 -8.64 -4.75
CA VAL A 17 13.18 -8.23 -3.51
C VAL A 17 13.83 -9.46 -2.87
N ARG A 18 15.14 -9.62 -3.10
CA ARG A 18 15.92 -10.70 -2.47
C ARG A 18 16.08 -10.42 -0.98
N VAL A 19 15.37 -11.21 -0.17
CA VAL A 19 15.32 -11.18 1.30
C VAL A 19 16.61 -11.72 1.97
N SER A 20 17.78 -11.55 1.35
CA SER A 20 19.05 -12.09 1.85
C SER A 20 19.76 -11.18 2.87
N SER A 21 19.26 -9.96 3.09
CA SER A 21 19.77 -9.02 4.10
C SER A 21 18.64 -8.32 4.85
N ALA A 22 17.59 -9.07 5.19
CA ALA A 22 16.40 -8.51 5.81
C ALA A 22 16.72 -7.93 7.19
N LYS A 23 16.32 -6.67 7.39
CA LYS A 23 16.31 -6.00 8.69
C LYS A 23 14.94 -6.20 9.34
N CYS A 24 14.91 -6.33 10.65
CA CYS A 24 13.69 -6.46 11.43
C CYS A 24 12.80 -5.24 11.18
N VAL A 25 11.58 -5.46 10.73
CA VAL A 25 10.64 -4.37 10.41
C VAL A 25 10.25 -3.52 11.63
N ARG A 26 10.47 -4.04 12.85
CA ARG A 26 10.13 -3.37 14.10
C ARG A 26 11.28 -2.56 14.72
N CYS A 27 12.53 -3.01 14.57
CA CYS A 27 13.69 -2.42 15.26
C CYS A 27 14.97 -2.29 14.40
N GLY A 28 14.99 -2.78 13.16
CA GLY A 28 16.11 -2.65 12.23
C GLY A 28 17.27 -3.63 12.41
N GLN A 29 17.29 -4.44 13.48
CA GLN A 29 18.33 -5.45 13.71
C GLN A 29 18.29 -6.58 12.67
N PRO A 30 19.38 -7.34 12.47
CA PRO A 30 19.39 -8.48 11.56
C PRO A 30 18.28 -9.48 11.89
N VAL A 31 17.52 -9.88 10.86
CA VAL A 31 16.45 -10.86 11.01
C VAL A 31 17.02 -12.23 11.36
N GLN A 32 16.36 -12.93 12.28
CA GLN A 32 16.66 -14.32 12.58
C GLN A 32 15.73 -15.22 11.77
N ALA A 33 16.26 -16.29 11.18
CA ALA A 33 15.49 -17.17 10.28
C ALA A 33 14.20 -17.71 10.92
N ARG A 34 14.25 -18.07 12.22
CA ARG A 34 13.10 -18.55 13.01
C ARG A 34 12.00 -17.50 13.19
N TYR A 35 12.37 -16.22 13.22
CA TYR A 35 11.47 -15.13 13.60
C TYR A 35 11.14 -14.19 12.45
N ARG A 36 11.49 -14.53 11.20
CA ARG A 36 11.18 -13.75 9.99
C ARG A 36 9.71 -13.26 10.01
N PRO A 37 9.42 -11.96 9.80
CA PRO A 37 10.32 -10.87 9.38
C PRO A 37 11.04 -10.10 10.53
N PHE A 38 11.11 -10.66 11.74
CA PHE A 38 11.65 -10.03 12.94
C PHE A 38 13.00 -10.61 13.40
N CYS A 39 13.67 -9.93 14.32
CA CYS A 39 14.91 -10.42 14.93
C CYS A 39 14.68 -11.36 16.14
N SER A 40 13.49 -11.40 16.74
CA SER A 40 13.20 -12.16 17.95
C SER A 40 11.70 -12.32 18.20
N GLN A 41 11.31 -13.26 19.07
CA GLN A 41 9.94 -13.39 19.58
C GLN A 41 9.42 -12.08 20.18
N ARG A 42 10.24 -11.40 20.99
CA ARG A 42 9.88 -10.11 21.60
C ARG A 42 9.43 -9.06 20.58
N CYS A 43 10.08 -9.00 19.40
CA CYS A 43 9.69 -8.07 18.35
C CYS A 43 8.39 -8.48 17.64
N ALA A 44 8.14 -9.79 17.50
CA ALA A 44 6.88 -10.30 16.95
C ALA A 44 5.70 -9.99 17.90
N ASP A 45 5.87 -10.26 19.20
CA ASP A 45 4.82 -9.99 20.21
C ASP A 45 4.54 -8.49 20.34
N ALA A 46 5.56 -7.63 20.23
CA ALA A 46 5.39 -6.18 20.26
C ALA A 46 4.63 -5.66 19.04
N ASP A 47 4.90 -6.21 17.86
CA ASP A 47 4.14 -5.90 16.64
C ASP A 47 2.68 -6.29 16.82
N LEU A 48 2.41 -7.53 17.23
CA LEU A 48 1.06 -8.02 17.53
C LEU A 48 0.34 -7.16 18.58
N GLY A 49 1.05 -6.71 19.62
CA GLY A 49 0.51 -5.78 20.61
C GLY A 49 0.10 -4.43 20.01
N ALA A 50 0.81 -3.92 18.99
CA ALA A 50 0.42 -2.71 18.27
C ALA A 50 -0.82 -2.93 17.40
N TRP A 51 -1.01 -4.15 16.86
CA TRP A 51 -2.24 -4.55 16.17
C TRP A 51 -3.45 -4.50 17.10
N PHE A 52 -3.35 -5.16 18.26
CA PHE A 52 -4.46 -5.17 19.23
C PHE A 52 -4.80 -3.78 19.78
N LYS A 53 -3.83 -2.86 19.80
CA LYS A 53 -4.06 -1.46 20.24
C LYS A 53 -4.64 -0.56 19.15
N GLY A 54 -4.76 -1.04 17.90
CA GLY A 54 -5.24 -0.21 16.79
C GLY A 54 -4.24 0.88 16.38
N ASN A 55 -2.94 0.62 16.56
CA ASN A 55 -1.88 1.57 16.20
C ASN A 55 -1.57 1.55 14.70
N TYR A 56 -1.99 0.52 13.98
CA TYR A 56 -1.94 0.48 12.52
C TYR A 56 -3.19 1.16 11.97
N ARG A 57 -3.01 2.25 11.21
CA ARG A 57 -4.08 3.01 10.58
C ARG A 57 -3.69 3.31 9.14
N ILE A 58 -4.68 3.27 8.25
CA ILE A 58 -4.54 3.76 6.88
C ILE A 58 -5.06 5.20 6.88
N ALA A 59 -4.27 6.13 6.33
CA ALA A 59 -4.74 7.49 6.14
C ALA A 59 -5.94 7.47 5.18
N ALA A 60 -7.07 8.06 5.59
CA ALA A 60 -8.16 8.29 4.67
C ALA A 60 -7.73 9.41 3.72
N HIS A 61 -7.81 9.13 2.42
CA HIS A 61 -7.91 10.19 1.41
C HIS A 61 -9.38 10.56 1.34
N GLU A 62 -9.74 11.83 1.50
CA GLU A 62 -11.07 12.31 1.15
C GLU A 62 -11.21 12.20 -0.37
N GLU A 63 -11.64 11.03 -0.85
CA GLU A 63 -12.24 10.93 -2.17
C GLU A 63 -13.57 11.69 -2.12
N PRO A 64 -13.90 12.52 -3.12
CA PRO A 64 -15.22 13.13 -3.19
C PRO A 64 -16.29 12.04 -3.11
N ASP A 65 -17.32 12.28 -2.30
CA ASP A 65 -18.40 11.31 -2.08
C ASP A 65 -19.07 10.94 -3.42
N PRO A 66 -19.03 9.66 -3.84
CA PRO A 66 -19.72 9.21 -5.05
C PRO A 66 -21.25 9.34 -4.93
N GLY A 67 -21.77 9.74 -3.77
CA GLY A 67 -23.17 10.07 -3.50
C GLY A 67 -23.63 11.47 -3.94
N GLU A 68 -22.73 12.39 -4.35
CA GLU A 68 -23.15 13.70 -4.89
C GLU A 68 -23.47 13.61 -6.40
N LEU A 69 -24.41 12.73 -6.76
CA LEU A 69 -25.05 12.73 -8.07
C LEU A 69 -26.47 13.27 -7.93
N SER A 70 -26.67 14.50 -8.41
CA SER A 70 -27.95 15.19 -8.65
C SER A 70 -28.66 15.84 -7.45
N THR A 71 -28.46 17.15 -7.31
CA THR A 71 -29.60 18.09 -7.35
C THR A 71 -29.22 19.30 -8.21
N GLY A 72 -29.16 19.10 -9.53
CA GLY A 72 -29.30 20.23 -10.45
C GLY A 72 -30.76 20.66 -10.42
N GLU A 73 -31.09 21.69 -9.65
CA GLU A 73 -32.38 22.38 -9.80
C GLU A 73 -32.52 22.86 -11.25
N PRO A 74 -33.56 22.44 -11.99
CA PRO A 74 -33.81 23.01 -13.31
C PRO A 74 -34.21 24.48 -13.14
N PRO A 75 -33.71 25.40 -13.99
CA PRO A 75 -34.09 26.81 -13.88
C PRO A 75 -35.61 26.94 -14.09
N GLU A 76 -36.25 27.47 -13.07
CA GLU A 76 -37.65 27.88 -13.09
C GLU A 76 -37.90 28.87 -14.24
N ASN A 77 -38.78 28.43 -15.15
CA ASN A 77 -39.35 29.21 -16.24
C ASN A 77 -39.97 30.49 -15.68
N GLN A 78 -39.37 31.64 -16.01
CA GLN A 78 -39.99 32.95 -15.87
C GLN A 78 -40.88 33.20 -17.09
N SER A 79 -42.20 33.13 -16.89
CA SER A 79 -43.23 33.67 -17.80
C SER A 79 -43.84 34.92 -17.19
#